data_AF-A0A929EGP8-F1
#
_entry.id   AF-A0A929EGP8-F1
#
_cell.length_a   1.000
_cell.length_b   1.000
_cell.length_c   1.000
_cell.angle_alpha   90.00
_cell.angle_beta   90.00
_cell.angle_gamma   90.00
#
_symmetry.space_group_name_H-M   'P 1'
#
loop_
_entity.id
_entity.type
_entity.pdbx_description
1 polymer ?
#
loop_
_entity_poly.entity_id
_entity_poly.type
_entity_poly.pdbx_seq_one_letter_code
_entity_poly.pdbx_strand_id
1 'polypeptide(L)'
;CEREIKTKLIWLRQGYISSLGDKALISERLSDSIVGYMPLFRAVITLLGEEPPVLRHDVISALQRLTGIETGIFEKMLLLRRGELKLGKEELTASFEQYYKATERTAKIIDELSV
;
A
#
# COMPACT_ATOMS: atom_id res chain seq x y z
N CYS A 1 -11.60 -9.37 -3.48
CA CYS A 1 -10.68 -8.61 -2.59
C CYS A 1 -9.40 -9.38 -2.30
N GLU A 2 -9.49 -10.60 -1.77
CA GLU A 2 -8.33 -11.43 -1.38
C GLU A 2 -7.35 -11.74 -2.53
N ARG A 3 -7.84 -12.23 -3.68
CA ARG A 3 -7.00 -12.50 -4.85
C ARG A 3 -6.24 -11.25 -5.31
N GLU A 4 -6.90 -10.11 -5.29
CA GLU A 4 -6.33 -8.85 -5.79
C GLU A 4 -5.15 -8.38 -4.92
N ILE A 5 -5.27 -8.46 -3.59
CA ILE A 5 -4.17 -8.07 -2.70
C ILE A 5 -2.99 -9.06 -2.75
N LYS A 6 -3.27 -10.36 -2.91
CA LYS A 6 -2.23 -11.37 -3.14
C LYS A 6 -1.48 -11.12 -4.45
N THR A 7 -2.19 -10.73 -5.51
CA THR A 7 -1.57 -10.31 -6.76
C THR A 7 -0.69 -9.07 -6.57
N LYS A 8 -1.13 -8.06 -5.80
CA LYS A 8 -0.29 -6.87 -5.50
C LYS A 8 1.00 -7.24 -4.75
N LEU A 9 0.99 -8.18 -3.82
CA LEU A 9 2.21 -8.68 -3.15
C LEU A 9 3.23 -9.26 -4.14
N ILE A 10 2.74 -10.06 -5.10
CA ILE A 10 3.60 -10.67 -6.13
C ILE A 10 4.24 -9.57 -6.98
N TRP A 11 3.44 -8.61 -7.47
CA TRP A 11 3.94 -7.51 -8.29
C TRP A 11 4.91 -6.60 -7.54
N LEU A 12 4.63 -6.30 -6.27
CA LEU A 12 5.51 -5.50 -5.42
C LEU A 12 6.88 -6.18 -5.29
N ARG A 13 6.90 -7.49 -5.01
CA ARG A 13 8.14 -8.27 -4.90
C ARG A 13 8.90 -8.32 -6.22
N GLN A 14 8.21 -8.62 -7.33
CA GLN A 14 8.84 -8.70 -8.65
C GLN A 14 9.42 -7.35 -9.06
N GLY A 15 8.67 -6.25 -8.88
CA GLY A 15 9.15 -4.90 -9.18
C GLY A 15 10.41 -4.53 -8.41
N TYR A 16 10.50 -4.92 -7.13
CA TYR A 16 11.71 -4.69 -6.33
C TYR A 16 12.90 -5.52 -6.83
N ILE A 17 12.73 -6.81 -7.09
CA ILE A 17 13.80 -7.69 -7.60
C ILE A 17 14.31 -7.17 -8.96
N SER A 18 13.41 -6.83 -9.87
CA SER A 18 13.75 -6.31 -11.20
C SER A 18 14.45 -4.95 -11.17
N SER A 19 14.37 -4.22 -10.06
CA SER A 19 15.09 -2.95 -9.90
C SER A 19 16.59 -3.14 -9.66
N LEU A 20 17.06 -4.35 -9.34
CA LEU A 20 18.48 -4.68 -9.13
C LEU A 20 19.22 -3.72 -8.16
N GLY A 21 18.49 -3.14 -7.19
CA GLY A 21 19.05 -2.19 -6.24
C GLY A 21 19.24 -0.76 -6.77
N ASP A 22 18.72 -0.44 -7.96
CA ASP A 22 18.69 0.91 -8.50
C ASP A 22 17.71 1.79 -7.71
N LYS A 23 18.21 2.91 -7.22
CA LYS A 23 17.46 3.81 -6.34
C LYS A 23 16.25 4.43 -7.05
N ALA A 24 16.43 4.88 -8.30
CA ALA A 24 15.39 5.57 -9.03
C ALA A 24 14.26 4.60 -9.39
N LEU A 25 14.60 3.40 -9.83
CA LEU A 25 13.63 2.34 -10.13
C LEU A 25 12.88 1.92 -8.86
N ILE A 26 13.55 1.68 -7.73
CA ILE A 26 12.85 1.32 -6.48
C ILE A 26 11.87 2.43 -6.08
N SER A 27 12.30 3.69 -6.15
CA SER A 27 11.46 4.84 -5.83
C SER A 27 10.23 4.92 -6.74
N GLU A 28 10.43 4.77 -8.06
CA GLU A 28 9.35 4.73 -9.05
C GLU A 28 8.35 3.62 -8.70
N ARG A 29 8.83 2.37 -8.58
CA ARG A 29 7.98 1.18 -8.33
C ARG A 29 7.17 1.30 -7.05
N LEU A 30 7.78 1.76 -5.97
CA LEU A 30 7.09 1.99 -4.70
C LEU A 30 6.02 3.07 -4.85
N SER A 31 6.38 4.21 -5.45
CA SER A 31 5.48 5.35 -5.61
C SER A 31 4.30 5.06 -6.55
N ASP A 32 4.48 4.25 -7.59
CA ASP A 32 3.40 3.92 -8.53
C ASP A 32 2.46 2.86 -7.96
N SER A 33 2.98 1.94 -7.14
CA SER A 33 2.20 0.85 -6.59
C SER A 33 0.99 1.34 -5.78
N ILE A 34 1.12 2.41 -5.01
CA ILE A 34 0.10 2.89 -4.06
C ILE A 34 -1.24 3.22 -4.71
N VAL A 35 -1.25 3.68 -5.96
CA VAL A 35 -2.49 3.99 -6.68
C VAL A 35 -3.32 2.73 -6.88
N GLY A 36 -2.64 1.61 -7.17
CA GLY A 36 -3.28 0.33 -7.35
C GLY A 36 -3.98 -0.18 -6.09
N TYR A 37 -3.63 0.29 -4.90
CA TYR A 37 -4.27 -0.14 -3.65
C TYR A 37 -5.59 0.60 -3.38
N MET A 38 -5.79 1.79 -3.95
CA MET A 38 -6.94 2.63 -3.63
C MET A 38 -8.30 1.97 -3.94
N PRO A 39 -8.52 1.30 -5.10
CA PRO A 39 -9.78 0.61 -5.35
C PRO A 39 -10.06 -0.49 -4.33
N LEU A 40 -9.03 -1.25 -3.95
CA LEU A 40 -9.13 -2.30 -2.95
C LEU A 40 -9.51 -1.73 -1.57
N PHE A 41 -8.84 -0.67 -1.12
CA PHE A 41 -9.14 -0.04 0.17
C PHE A 41 -10.55 0.50 0.21
N ARG A 42 -11.02 1.13 -0.87
CA ARG A 42 -12.41 1.58 -0.97
C ARG A 42 -13.41 0.43 -0.93
N ALA A 43 -13.11 -0.69 -1.57
CA ALA A 43 -13.94 -1.89 -1.48
C ALA A 43 -14.02 -2.42 -0.04
N VAL A 44 -12.90 -2.44 0.70
CA VAL A 44 -12.89 -2.84 2.12
C VAL A 44 -13.73 -1.90 2.98
N ILE A 45 -13.58 -0.58 2.81
CA ILE A 45 -14.40 0.41 3.53
C ILE A 45 -15.90 0.19 3.25
N THR A 46 -16.25 -0.05 2.00
CA THR A 46 -17.63 -0.35 1.59
C THR A 46 -18.16 -1.63 2.24
N LEU A 47 -17.35 -2.70 2.31
CA LEU A 47 -17.71 -3.96 2.97
C LEU A 47 -17.93 -3.79 4.47
N LEU A 48 -17.23 -2.84 5.10
CA LEU A 48 -17.39 -2.49 6.51
C LEU A 48 -18.57 -1.53 6.77
N GLY A 49 -19.36 -1.22 5.74
CA GLY A 49 -20.60 -0.44 5.86
C GLY A 49 -20.42 1.08 5.83
N GLU A 50 -19.24 1.58 5.48
CA GLU A 50 -18.98 3.02 5.32
C GLU A 50 -18.84 3.41 3.83
N GLU A 51 -19.19 4.66 3.51
CA GLU A 51 -18.95 5.21 2.17
C GLU A 51 -17.47 5.56 2.00
N PRO A 52 -16.78 5.04 0.98
CA PRO A 52 -15.35 5.29 0.80
C PRO A 52 -15.07 6.73 0.38
N PRO A 53 -14.11 7.43 1.03
CA PRO A 53 -13.76 8.78 0.65
C PRO A 53 -13.22 8.92 -0.78
N VAL A 54 -13.37 10.12 -1.34
CA VAL A 54 -12.82 10.46 -2.67
C VAL A 54 -11.30 10.65 -2.59
N LEU A 55 -10.81 11.37 -1.57
CA LEU A 55 -9.40 11.70 -1.44
C LEU A 55 -8.60 10.49 -0.93
N ARG A 56 -7.41 10.28 -1.50
CA ARG A 56 -6.59 9.08 -1.21
C ARG A 56 -6.10 9.03 0.24
N HIS A 57 -5.73 10.17 0.81
CA HIS A 57 -5.30 10.24 2.21
C HIS A 57 -6.46 9.89 3.16
N ASP A 58 -7.68 10.32 2.82
CA ASP A 58 -8.88 10.00 3.59
C ASP A 58 -9.22 8.51 3.50
N VAL A 59 -9.03 7.89 2.34
CA VAL A 59 -9.20 6.44 2.17
C VAL A 59 -8.25 5.66 3.09
N ILE A 60 -6.97 6.05 3.14
CA ILE A 60 -5.98 5.41 4.02
C ILE A 60 -6.35 5.62 5.50
N SER A 61 -6.74 6.84 5.87
CA SER A 61 -7.16 7.19 7.23
C SER A 61 -8.41 6.42 7.67
N ALA A 62 -9.40 6.30 6.78
CA ALA A 62 -10.62 5.53 7.03
C ALA A 62 -10.32 4.04 7.18
N LEU A 63 -9.45 3.49 6.33
CA LEU A 63 -9.03 2.10 6.42
C LEU A 63 -8.37 1.80 7.79
N GLN A 64 -7.45 2.65 8.23
CA GLN A 64 -6.83 2.52 9.55
C GLN A 64 -7.86 2.56 10.68
N ARG A 65 -8.79 3.53 10.65
CA ARG A 65 -9.83 3.66 11.67
C ARG A 65 -10.71 2.40 11.74
N LEU A 66 -11.13 1.89 10.59
CA LEU A 66 -12.08 0.79 10.49
C LEU A 66 -11.47 -0.59 10.76
N THR A 67 -10.20 -0.78 10.41
CA THR A 67 -9.54 -2.10 10.50
C THR A 67 -8.50 -2.19 11.61
N GLY A 68 -8.09 -1.06 12.19
CA GLY A 68 -7.03 -0.98 13.20
C GLY A 68 -5.61 -1.21 12.65
N ILE A 69 -5.44 -1.35 11.33
CA ILE A 69 -4.10 -1.56 10.74
C ILE A 69 -3.28 -0.28 10.78
N GLU A 70 -1.98 -0.43 11.03
CA GLU A 70 -1.03 0.66 10.84
C GLU A 70 -0.87 0.93 9.34
N THR A 71 -1.20 2.15 8.91
CA THR A 71 -1.23 2.55 7.50
C THR A 71 -0.21 3.64 7.12
N GLY A 72 0.64 4.07 8.05
CA GLY A 72 1.59 5.16 7.84
C GLY A 72 2.52 4.91 6.67
N ILE A 73 2.87 3.66 6.38
CA ILE A 73 3.67 3.34 5.19
C ILE A 73 2.92 3.61 3.87
N PHE A 74 1.59 3.43 3.81
CA PHE A 74 0.79 3.76 2.62
C PHE A 74 0.76 5.27 2.40
N GLU A 75 0.61 6.06 3.48
CA GLU A 75 0.68 7.53 3.39
C GLU A 75 2.08 8.00 2.97
N LYS A 76 3.14 7.35 3.49
CA LYS A 76 4.52 7.61 3.06
C LYS A 76 4.70 7.37 1.56
N MET A 77 4.08 6.34 0.99
CA MET A 77 4.13 6.09 -0.46
C MET A 77 3.32 7.13 -1.25
N LEU A 78 2.22 7.67 -0.71
CA LEU A 78 1.52 8.80 -1.33
C LEU A 78 2.39 10.06 -1.35
N LEU A 79 3.08 10.38 -0.25
CA LEU A 79 4.02 11.52 -0.18
C LEU A 79 5.18 11.35 -1.18
N LEU A 80 5.74 10.15 -1.26
CA LEU A 80 6.77 9.80 -2.24
C LEU A 80 6.27 10.04 -3.67
N ARG A 81 5.04 9.61 -3.98
CA ARG A 81 4.40 9.81 -5.28
C ARG A 81 4.10 11.26 -5.60
N ARG A 82 3.74 12.07 -4.61
CA ARG A 82 3.52 13.52 -4.78
C ARG A 82 4.82 14.29 -4.99
N GLY A 83 5.98 13.66 -4.80
CA GLY A 83 7.28 14.33 -4.81
C GLY A 83 7.55 15.18 -3.57
N GLU A 84 6.69 15.05 -2.55
CA GLU A 84 6.78 15.76 -1.26
C GLU A 84 7.75 15.08 -0.30
N LEU A 85 8.17 13.85 -0.60
CA LEU A 85 9.15 13.07 0.14
C LEU A 85 10.24 12.58 -0.79
N LYS A 86 11.51 12.72 -0.38
CA LYS A 86 12.67 12.13 -1.06
C LYS A 86 13.36 11.17 -0.11
N LEU A 87 13.63 9.96 -0.58
CA LEU A 87 14.25 8.90 0.21
C LEU A 87 15.61 8.52 -0.36
N GLY A 88 16.56 8.22 0.52
CA GLY A 88 17.82 7.56 0.22
C GLY A 88 17.62 6.08 -0.14
N LYS A 89 18.68 5.42 -0.60
CA LYS A 89 18.62 4.01 -1.01
C LYS A 89 18.24 3.09 0.15
N GLU A 90 18.88 3.27 1.31
CA GLU A 90 18.59 2.47 2.51
C GLU A 90 17.16 2.69 3.01
N GLU A 91 16.69 3.94 3.00
CA GLU A 91 15.32 4.29 3.37
C GLU A 91 14.29 3.70 2.41
N LEU A 92 14.59 3.63 1.12
CA LEU A 92 13.75 2.98 0.11
C LEU A 92 13.66 1.47 0.35
N THR A 93 14.80 0.82 0.63
CA THR A 93 14.82 -0.61 0.98
C THR A 93 14.02 -0.90 2.24
N ALA A 94 14.20 -0.10 3.30
CA ALA A 94 13.43 -0.24 4.53
C ALA A 94 11.93 0.03 4.29
N SER A 95 11.60 1.03 3.45
CA SER A 95 10.21 1.35 3.10
C SER A 95 9.57 0.22 2.31
N PHE A 96 10.30 -0.45 1.41
CA PHE A 96 9.81 -1.64 0.70
C PHE A 96 9.43 -2.74 1.69
N GLU A 97 10.31 -3.06 2.66
CA GLU A 97 10.03 -4.12 3.64
C GLU A 97 8.79 -3.79 4.49
N GLN A 98 8.69 -2.55 4.98
CA GLN A 98 7.52 -2.08 5.72
C GLN A 98 6.24 -2.16 4.88
N TYR A 99 6.33 -1.75 3.61
CA TYR A 99 5.19 -1.69 2.70
C TYR A 99 4.70 -3.09 2.32
N TYR A 100 5.64 -4.02 2.13
CA TYR A 100 5.35 -5.43 1.90
C TYR A 100 4.65 -6.05 3.12
N LYS A 101 5.19 -5.85 4.34
CA LYS A 101 4.58 -6.35 5.59
C LYS A 101 3.20 -5.75 5.85
N ALA A 102 3.01 -4.45 5.60
CA ALA A 102 1.71 -3.81 5.74
C ALA A 102 0.69 -4.35 4.73
N THR A 103 1.12 -4.63 3.50
CA THR A 103 0.28 -5.29 2.50
C THR A 103 -0.13 -6.70 2.94
N GLU A 104 0.79 -7.49 3.51
CA GLU A 104 0.46 -8.83 4.04
C GLU A 104 -0.54 -8.78 5.19
N ARG A 105 -0.36 -7.85 6.13
CA ARG A 105 -1.31 -7.64 7.24
C ARG A 105 -2.69 -7.24 6.73
N THR A 106 -2.73 -6.32 5.76
CA THR A 106 -3.98 -5.90 5.13
C THR A 106 -4.65 -7.09 4.44
N ALA A 107 -3.88 -7.95 3.76
CA ALA A 107 -4.41 -9.14 3.12
C ALA A 107 -5.05 -10.10 4.12
N LYS A 108 -4.41 -10.31 5.27
CA LYS A 108 -4.93 -11.16 6.34
C LYS A 108 -6.26 -10.65 6.89
N ILE A 109 -6.38 -9.34 7.14
CA ILE A 109 -7.63 -8.76 7.65
C ILE A 109 -8.74 -8.82 6.61
N ILE A 110 -8.42 -8.56 5.34
CA ILE A 110 -9.40 -8.73 4.27
C ILE A 110 -9.91 -10.17 4.21
N ASP A 111 -9.02 -11.15 4.38
CA ASP A 111 -9.37 -12.57 4.43
C ASP A 111 -10.32 -12.85 5.59
N GLU A 112 -9.97 -12.39 6.80
CA GLU A 112 -10.78 -12.52 8.03
C GLU A 112 -12.16 -11.83 7.93
N LEU A 113 -12.27 -10.73 7.18
CA LEU A 113 -13.53 -10.00 6.94
C LEU A 113 -14.40 -10.63 5.85
N SER A 114 -13.82 -11.46 4.97
CA SER A 114 -14.54 -12.14 3.89
C SER A 114 -15.02 -13.55 4.26
N VAL A 115 -14.90 -13.93 5.53
CA VAL A 115 -15.40 -15.18 6.13
C VAL A 115 -16.89 -15.08 6.42
#